data_AF-A0A1F9DVY7-F1
#
_entry.id   AF-A0A1F9DVY7-F1
#
_cell.length_a   1.000
_cell.length_b   1.000
_cell.length_c   1.000
_cell.angle_alpha   90.00
_cell.angle_beta   90.00
_cell.angle_gamma   90.00
#
_symmetry.space_group_name_H-M   'P 1'
#
loop_
_entity.id
_entity.type
_entity.pdbx_description
1 polymer ?
#
loop_
_entity_poly.entity_id
_entity_poly.type
_entity_poly.pdbx_seq_one_letter_code
_entity_poly.pdbx_strand_id
1 'polypeptide(L)'
;MGRPLRIEYPGAFYHVTARGNERRSIFESDKDYTRFTGYFESATEKYGARIHCFCLMSNHYHLLLETPRGNLHMILHHINTGYTNYFNARRRRVGHLFQGRYHAILVDKDSYGLELSRYIHLNPWRARLASDPFGYPWSSCST
;
A
#
# COMPACT_ATOMS: atom_id res chain seq x y z
N MET A 1 -2.27 -7.28 -25.83
CA MET A 1 -2.38 -8.44 -24.91
C MET A 1 -3.34 -8.06 -23.79
N GLY A 2 -4.44 -8.80 -23.61
CA GLY A 2 -5.43 -8.49 -22.57
C GLY A 2 -4.82 -8.60 -21.18
N ARG A 3 -5.10 -7.65 -20.30
CA ARG A 3 -4.59 -7.70 -18.92
C ARG A 3 -5.32 -8.81 -18.15
N PRO A 4 -4.61 -9.63 -17.35
CA PRO A 4 -5.25 -10.64 -16.51
C PRO A 4 -6.31 -10.00 -15.61
N LEU A 5 -7.44 -10.69 -15.45
CA LEU A 5 -8.47 -10.34 -14.48
C LEU A 5 -7.87 -10.43 -13.08
N ARG A 6 -8.23 -9.48 -12.21
CA ARG A 6 -7.94 -9.60 -10.78
C ARG A 6 -9.02 -10.46 -10.18
N ILE A 7 -8.60 -11.56 -9.57
CA ILE A 7 -9.50 -12.42 -8.83
C ILE A 7 -9.88 -11.65 -7.55
N GLU A 8 -11.17 -11.38 -7.39
CA GLU A 8 -11.73 -10.69 -6.22
C GLU A 8 -12.86 -11.56 -5.65
N TYR A 9 -12.78 -11.91 -4.35
CA TYR A 9 -13.84 -12.61 -3.63
C TYR A 9 -13.87 -12.19 -2.14
N PRO A 10 -15.03 -12.31 -1.47
CA PRO A 10 -15.18 -12.03 -0.05
C PRO A 10 -14.15 -12.78 0.82
N GLY A 11 -13.49 -12.07 1.73
CA GLY A 11 -12.50 -12.64 2.65
C GLY A 11 -11.12 -12.91 2.05
N ALA A 12 -10.90 -12.55 0.78
CA ALA A 12 -9.59 -12.71 0.13
C ALA A 12 -8.50 -11.82 0.76
N PHE A 13 -7.28 -12.34 0.80
CA PHE A 13 -6.07 -11.66 1.26
C PHE A 13 -5.17 -11.33 0.08
N TYR A 14 -4.55 -10.15 0.10
CA TYR A 14 -3.68 -9.68 -0.98
C TYR A 14 -2.39 -9.09 -0.44
N HIS A 15 -1.28 -9.43 -1.10
CA HIS A 15 -0.09 -8.61 -1.10
C HIS A 15 -0.25 -7.53 -2.16
N VAL A 16 -0.42 -6.29 -1.73
CA VAL A 16 -0.58 -5.14 -2.62
C VAL A 16 0.71 -4.33 -2.67
N THR A 17 1.13 -3.94 -3.87
CA THR A 17 2.19 -2.94 -4.05
C THR A 17 1.80 -1.90 -5.09
N ALA A 18 2.23 -0.66 -4.91
CA ALA A 18 2.24 0.34 -5.97
C ALA A 18 3.46 1.25 -5.86
N ARG A 19 3.98 1.66 -7.01
CA ARG A 19 5.25 2.39 -7.14
C ARG A 19 5.07 3.69 -7.89
N GLY A 20 5.81 4.72 -7.47
CA GLY A 20 5.84 6.04 -8.07
C GLY A 20 6.33 6.02 -9.50
N ASN A 21 5.72 6.87 -10.34
CA ASN A 21 6.08 7.02 -11.74
C ASN A 21 7.59 7.30 -11.88
N GLU A 22 8.25 6.65 -12.84
CA GLU A 22 9.71 6.72 -13.00
C GLU A 22 10.51 6.35 -11.71
N ARG A 23 9.92 5.56 -10.81
CA ARG A 23 10.48 5.21 -9.49
C ARG A 23 10.75 6.44 -8.60
N ARG A 24 10.14 7.58 -8.91
CA ARG A 24 10.23 8.80 -8.11
C ARG A 24 9.55 8.63 -6.75
N SER A 25 9.94 9.48 -5.81
CA SER A 25 9.30 9.52 -4.49
C SER A 25 7.81 9.78 -4.63
N ILE A 26 7.01 8.99 -3.92
CA ILE A 26 5.59 9.22 -3.71
C ILE A 26 5.34 9.87 -2.36
N PHE A 27 6.26 9.76 -1.40
CA PHE A 27 6.24 10.50 -0.14
C PHE A 27 7.49 11.39 -0.05
N GLU A 28 7.34 12.68 0.21
CA GLU A 28 8.52 13.60 0.34
C GLU A 28 8.55 14.33 1.69
N SER A 29 7.56 14.08 2.56
CA SER A 29 7.48 14.65 3.90
C SER A 29 6.66 13.74 4.82
N ASP A 30 6.86 13.84 6.13
CA ASP A 30 6.08 13.07 7.13
C ASP A 30 4.58 13.27 6.98
N LYS A 31 4.15 14.50 6.63
CA LYS A 31 2.75 14.84 6.32
C LYS A 31 2.18 13.99 5.18
N ASP A 32 3.00 13.60 4.21
CA ASP A 32 2.57 12.75 3.11
C ASP A 32 2.28 11.32 3.59
N TYR A 33 3.14 10.78 4.46
CA TYR A 33 2.94 9.47 5.05
C TYR A 33 1.71 9.45 5.97
N THR A 34 1.58 10.43 6.87
CA THR A 34 0.41 10.58 7.74
C THR A 34 -0.88 10.71 6.93
N ARG A 35 -0.84 11.46 5.81
CA ARG A 35 -2.01 11.58 4.95
C ARG A 35 -2.33 10.26 4.24
N PHE A 36 -1.31 9.51 3.83
CA PHE A 36 -1.50 8.20 3.21
C PHE A 36 -2.13 7.19 4.16
N THR A 37 -1.66 7.11 5.41
CA THR A 37 -2.23 6.23 6.43
C THR A 37 -3.67 6.63 6.79
N GLY A 38 -4.02 7.93 6.76
CA GLY A 38 -5.42 8.34 6.92
C GLY A 38 -6.37 7.80 5.82
N TYR A 39 -5.85 7.46 4.63
CA TYR A 39 -6.65 6.75 3.63
C TYR A 39 -6.89 5.28 3.98
N PHE A 40 -6.08 4.68 4.84
CA PHE A 40 -6.31 3.32 5.36
C PHE A 40 -7.52 3.30 6.29
N GLU A 41 -7.56 4.22 7.25
CA GLU A 41 -8.68 4.38 8.20
C GLU A 41 -9.99 4.61 7.45
N SER A 42 -10.02 5.61 6.56
CA SER A 42 -11.23 5.88 5.77
C SER A 42 -11.60 4.75 4.81
N ALA A 43 -10.64 3.95 4.34
CA ALA A 43 -10.94 2.75 3.54
C ALA A 43 -11.54 1.63 4.40
N THR A 44 -11.07 1.46 5.63
CA THR A 44 -11.65 0.53 6.61
C THR A 44 -13.09 0.91 6.92
N GLU A 45 -13.36 2.18 7.23
CA GLU A 45 -14.71 2.67 7.51
C GLU A 45 -15.66 2.54 6.31
N LYS A 46 -15.22 3.00 5.13
CA LYS A 46 -16.11 3.10 3.95
C LYS A 46 -16.32 1.77 3.24
N TYR A 47 -15.28 0.94 3.16
CA TYR A 47 -15.27 -0.26 2.33
C TYR A 47 -15.11 -1.56 3.12
N GLY A 48 -14.89 -1.48 4.43
CA GLY A 48 -14.64 -2.64 5.29
C GLY A 48 -13.25 -3.24 5.09
N ALA A 49 -12.30 -2.49 4.54
CA ALA A 49 -10.92 -2.94 4.34
C ALA A 49 -10.27 -3.35 5.67
N ARG A 50 -9.53 -4.46 5.69
CA ARG A 50 -8.73 -4.90 6.85
C ARG A 50 -7.25 -4.90 6.47
N ILE A 51 -6.51 -3.91 6.94
CA ILE A 51 -5.07 -3.79 6.67
C ILE A 51 -4.33 -4.45 7.82
N HIS A 52 -3.73 -5.61 7.55
CA HIS A 52 -3.06 -6.42 8.56
C HIS A 52 -1.63 -5.97 8.82
N CYS A 53 -0.92 -5.58 7.75
CA CYS A 53 0.38 -4.92 7.88
C CYS A 53 0.68 -4.03 6.68
N PHE A 54 1.56 -3.05 6.89
CA PHE A 54 2.02 -2.17 5.82
C PHE A 54 3.48 -1.75 6.00
N CYS A 55 4.10 -1.36 4.89
CA CYS A 55 5.35 -0.64 4.85
C CYS A 55 5.32 0.40 3.73
N LEU A 56 5.52 1.67 4.09
CA LEU A 56 5.54 2.81 3.17
C LEU A 56 6.99 3.24 2.94
N MET A 57 7.53 2.92 1.78
CA MET A 57 8.86 3.38 1.37
C MET A 57 8.73 4.65 0.51
N SER A 58 9.80 5.42 0.41
CA SER A 58 9.77 6.74 -0.26
C SER A 58 9.13 6.72 -1.65
N ASN A 59 9.39 5.69 -2.47
CA ASN A 59 8.87 5.57 -3.84
C ASN A 59 7.84 4.45 -4.07
N HIS A 60 7.46 3.66 -3.06
CA HIS A 60 6.44 2.62 -3.18
C HIS A 60 5.92 2.18 -1.82
N TYR A 61 4.80 1.47 -1.80
CA TYR A 61 4.27 0.88 -0.57
C TYR A 61 3.96 -0.60 -0.74
N HIS A 62 3.90 -1.31 0.38
CA HIS A 62 3.49 -2.70 0.51
C HIS A 62 2.35 -2.81 1.53
N LEU A 63 1.29 -3.55 1.21
CA LEU A 63 0.19 -3.88 2.13
C LEU A 63 -0.10 -5.37 2.15
N LEU A 64 -0.39 -5.92 3.32
CA LEU A 64 -1.21 -7.11 3.47
C LEU A 64 -2.65 -6.66 3.75
N LEU A 65 -3.52 -6.80 2.75
CA LEU A 65 -4.90 -6.31 2.77
C LEU A 65 -5.87 -7.48 2.65
N GLU A 66 -6.81 -7.59 3.56
CA GLU A 66 -7.98 -8.45 3.43
C GLU A 66 -9.18 -7.63 2.95
N THR A 67 -9.96 -8.20 2.03
CA THR A 67 -11.19 -7.60 1.51
C THR A 67 -12.41 -8.44 1.90
N PRO A 68 -13.04 -8.19 3.06
CA PRO A 68 -14.21 -8.96 3.51
C PRO A 68 -15.36 -8.98 2.50
N ARG A 69 -15.49 -7.93 1.67
CA ARG A 69 -16.57 -7.78 0.68
C ARG A 69 -16.13 -8.08 -0.77
N GLY A 70 -14.88 -8.51 -1.00
CA GLY A 70 -14.36 -8.77 -2.35
C GLY A 70 -14.29 -7.52 -3.23
N ASN A 71 -13.98 -6.36 -2.64
CA ASN A 71 -14.05 -5.04 -3.25
C ASN A 71 -12.67 -4.36 -3.35
N LEU A 72 -11.63 -5.13 -3.67
CA LEU A 72 -10.24 -4.68 -3.71
C LEU A 72 -10.06 -3.44 -4.60
N HIS A 73 -10.69 -3.45 -5.77
CA HIS A 73 -10.56 -2.33 -6.70
C HIS A 73 -11.11 -1.02 -6.13
N MET A 74 -12.21 -1.06 -5.36
CA MET A 74 -12.79 0.15 -4.73
C MET A 74 -11.87 0.70 -3.65
N ILE A 75 -11.33 -0.19 -2.80
CA ILE A 75 -10.41 0.14 -1.71
C ILE A 75 -9.16 0.83 -2.25
N LEU A 76 -8.49 0.21 -3.23
CA LEU A 76 -7.24 0.75 -3.76
C LEU A 76 -7.45 1.93 -4.71
N HIS A 77 -8.62 2.05 -5.34
CA HIS A 77 -8.98 3.27 -6.04
C HIS A 77 -9.12 4.44 -5.06
N HIS A 78 -9.81 4.25 -3.93
CA HIS A 78 -9.95 5.27 -2.89
C HIS A 78 -8.59 5.71 -2.35
N ILE A 79 -7.73 4.77 -1.96
CA ILE A 79 -6.40 5.06 -1.42
C ILE A 79 -5.53 5.76 -2.46
N ASN A 80 -5.32 5.16 -3.63
CA ASN A 80 -4.34 5.66 -4.59
C ASN A 80 -4.80 6.92 -5.31
N THR A 81 -6.06 7.00 -5.71
CA THR A 81 -6.59 8.18 -6.39
C THR A 81 -6.75 9.34 -5.40
N GLY A 82 -7.28 9.06 -4.20
CA GLY A 82 -7.40 10.06 -3.13
C GLY A 82 -6.04 10.66 -2.80
N TYR A 83 -5.02 9.82 -2.63
CA TYR A 83 -3.67 10.29 -2.37
C TYR A 83 -3.03 11.03 -3.54
N THR A 84 -3.19 10.53 -4.78
CA THR A 84 -2.68 11.21 -5.98
C THR A 84 -3.25 12.62 -6.09
N ASN A 85 -4.54 12.80 -5.85
CA ASN A 85 -5.19 14.11 -5.87
C ASN A 85 -4.62 15.04 -4.79
N TYR A 86 -4.47 14.55 -3.56
CA TYR A 86 -3.82 15.30 -2.47
C TYR A 86 -2.39 15.73 -2.83
N PHE A 87 -1.58 14.78 -3.28
CA PHE A 87 -0.17 14.98 -3.61
C PHE A 87 -0.02 16.02 -4.74
N ASN A 88 -0.81 15.87 -5.80
CA ASN A 88 -0.80 16.77 -6.95
C ASN A 88 -1.26 18.18 -6.57
N ALA A 89 -2.34 18.32 -5.80
CA ALA A 89 -2.81 19.61 -5.33
C ALA A 89 -1.76 20.32 -4.45
N ARG A 90 -1.18 19.60 -3.49
CA ARG A 90 -0.16 20.15 -2.57
C ARG A 90 1.10 20.62 -3.31
N ARG A 91 1.45 19.98 -4.42
CA ARG A 91 2.67 20.25 -5.20
C ARG A 91 2.42 21.01 -6.50
N ARG A 92 1.17 21.41 -6.79
CA ARG A 92 0.76 22.04 -8.05
C ARG A 92 1.20 21.21 -9.28
N ARG A 93 1.13 19.88 -9.16
CA ARG A 93 1.48 18.93 -10.22
C ARG A 93 0.23 18.45 -10.93
N VAL A 94 0.43 17.99 -12.16
CA VAL A 94 -0.58 17.28 -12.96
C VAL A 94 -0.03 15.94 -13.42
N GLY A 95 -0.93 15.03 -13.80
CA GLY A 95 -0.58 13.70 -14.30
C GLY A 95 -0.48 12.62 -13.21
N HIS A 96 0.10 11.49 -13.60
CA HIS A 96 0.14 10.28 -12.78
C HIS A 96 1.21 10.35 -11.70
N LEU A 97 0.84 10.03 -10.46
CA LEU A 97 1.79 9.81 -9.36
C LEU A 97 2.40 8.41 -9.40
N PHE A 98 1.60 7.39 -9.66
CA PHE A 98 2.03 5.99 -9.74
C PHE A 98 2.32 5.56 -11.19
N GLN A 99 3.16 4.53 -11.37
CA GLN A 99 3.53 3.96 -12.70
C GLN A 99 2.36 3.33 -13.47
N GLY A 100 1.22 3.16 -12.81
CA GLY A 100 0.05 2.53 -13.37
C GLY A 100 -0.82 1.97 -12.26
N ARG A 101 -1.53 0.89 -12.56
CA ARG A 101 -2.34 0.21 -11.55
C ARG A 101 -1.43 -0.47 -10.52
N TYR A 102 -1.92 -0.59 -9.29
CA TYR A 102 -1.31 -1.43 -8.27
C TYR A 102 -1.16 -2.89 -8.76
N HIS A 103 -0.17 -3.57 -8.19
CA HIS A 103 -0.02 -5.02 -8.24
C HIS A 103 -0.70 -5.64 -7.01
N ALA A 104 -1.39 -6.75 -7.20
CA ALA A 104 -2.07 -7.47 -6.13
C ALA A 104 -1.93 -8.97 -6.38
N ILE A 105 -1.31 -9.67 -5.43
CA ILE A 105 -1.11 -11.11 -5.45
C ILE A 105 -2.03 -11.70 -4.38
N LEU A 106 -2.82 -12.71 -4.71
CA LEU A 106 -3.60 -13.46 -3.72
C LEU A 106 -2.67 -14.17 -2.75
N VAL A 107 -3.01 -14.10 -1.47
CA VAL A 107 -2.23 -14.69 -0.38
C VAL A 107 -3.09 -15.74 0.29
N ASP A 108 -2.52 -16.92 0.50
CA ASP A 108 -3.10 -17.92 1.36
C ASP A 108 -2.85 -17.52 2.83
N LYS A 109 -3.95 -17.33 3.58
CA LYS A 109 -3.94 -16.83 4.95
C LYS A 109 -3.15 -17.76 5.89
N ASP A 110 -3.38 -19.07 5.76
CA ASP A 110 -2.96 -20.04 6.77
C ASP A 110 -1.49 -20.44 6.62
N SER A 111 -0.97 -20.38 5.40
CA SER A 111 0.41 -20.79 5.08
C SER A 111 1.38 -19.62 4.92
N TYR A 112 0.93 -18.46 4.43
CA TYR A 112 1.84 -17.43 3.90
C TYR A 112 1.72 -16.06 4.57
N GLY A 113 0.69 -15.82 5.41
CA GLY A 113 0.45 -14.51 6.02
C GLY A 113 1.61 -14.00 6.90
N LEU A 114 2.17 -14.86 7.76
CA LEU A 114 3.28 -14.50 8.64
C LEU A 114 4.58 -14.25 7.87
N GLU A 115 4.87 -15.09 6.88
CA GLU A 115 6.06 -14.92 6.05
C GLU A 115 5.99 -13.63 5.23
N LEU A 116 4.81 -13.33 4.68
CA LEU A 116 4.60 -12.09 3.97
C LEU A 116 4.71 -10.87 4.89
N SER A 117 4.17 -10.94 6.10
CA SER A 117 4.32 -9.87 7.09
C SER A 117 5.80 -9.59 7.39
N ARG A 118 6.57 -10.66 7.66
CA ARG A 118 8.04 -10.58 7.83
C ARG A 118 8.71 -9.97 6.59
N TYR A 119 8.33 -10.40 5.40
CA TYR A 119 8.86 -9.84 4.16
C TYR A 119 8.58 -8.34 4.06
N ILE A 120 7.35 -7.91 4.30
CA ILE A 120 6.93 -6.50 4.24
C ILE A 120 7.77 -5.66 5.20
N HIS A 121 7.91 -6.08 6.45
CA HIS A 121 8.64 -5.33 7.47
C HIS A 121 10.16 -5.31 7.28
N LEU A 122 10.74 -6.32 6.62
CA LEU A 122 12.17 -6.34 6.31
C LEU A 122 12.55 -5.48 5.10
N ASN A 123 11.59 -4.94 4.32
CA ASN A 123 11.90 -4.15 3.12
C ASN A 123 12.75 -2.90 3.41
N PRO A 124 12.44 -2.05 4.41
CA PRO A 124 13.25 -0.87 4.72
C PRO A 124 14.69 -1.22 5.09
N TRP A 125 14.87 -2.26 5.90
CA TRP A 125 16.19 -2.74 6.30
C TRP A 125 16.99 -3.27 5.11
N ARG A 126 16.38 -4.10 4.25
CA ARG A 126 17.00 -4.58 3.01
C ARG A 126 17.38 -3.45 2.06
N ALA A 127 16.59 -2.38 2.03
CA ALA A 127 16.86 -1.18 1.25
C ALA A 127 17.82 -0.20 1.93
N ARG A 128 18.40 -0.55 3.09
CA ARG A 128 19.32 0.28 3.89
C ARG A 128 18.73 1.64 4.31
N LEU A 129 17.39 1.70 4.48
CA LEU A 129 16.68 2.88 4.98
C LEU A 129 16.59 2.92 6.52
N ALA A 130 16.86 1.80 7.19
CA ALA A 130 16.92 1.70 8.64
C ALA A 130 18.06 0.76 9.03
N SER A 131 18.71 1.04 10.16
CA SER A 131 19.74 0.18 10.76
C SER A 131 19.16 -1.12 11.34
N ASP A 132 17.89 -1.09 11.71
CA ASP A 132 17.15 -2.18 12.33
C ASP A 132 15.75 -2.32 11.71
N PRO A 133 15.21 -3.53 11.49
CA PRO A 133 13.87 -3.74 10.94
C PRO A 133 12.72 -3.09 11.72
N PHE A 134 12.87 -2.88 13.02
CA PHE A 134 11.85 -2.27 13.89
C PHE A 134 11.99 -0.74 13.94
N GLY A 135 13.14 -0.20 13.53
CA GLY A 135 13.44 1.24 13.59
C GLY A 135 12.86 2.09 12.45
N TYR A 136 12.06 1.53 11.54
CA TYR A 136 11.50 2.28 10.41
C TYR A 136 10.10 2.81 10.71
N PRO A 137 9.90 4.14 10.86
CA PRO A 137 8.66 4.72 11.40
C PRO A 137 7.43 4.56 10.50
N TRP A 138 7.63 4.29 9.21
CA TRP A 138 6.56 4.16 8.23
C TRP A 138 6.22 2.71 7.90
N SER A 139 6.40 1.84 8.90
CA SER A 139 6.07 0.42 8.87
C SER A 139 5.14 0.10 10.03
N SER A 140 4.16 -0.78 9.87
CA SER A 140 3.29 -1.18 10.99
C SER A 140 3.98 -2.09 12.03
N CYS A 141 5.29 -2.32 11.88
CA CYS A 141 6.12 -3.04 12.85
C CYS A 141 6.75 -2.11 13.90
N SER A 142 6.74 -0.79 13.67
CA SER A 142 7.26 0.21 14.61
C SER A 142 6.17 0.81 15.50
N THR A 143 4.93 0.33 15.40
CA THR A 143 3.75 0.81 16.14
C THR A 143 3.34 -0.20 17.20
#